data_AF-A0A6V8PGV2-F1
#
_entry.id   AF-A0A6V8PGV2-F1
#
_cell.length_a   1.000
_cell.length_b   1.000
_cell.length_c   1.000
_cell.angle_alpha   90.00
_cell.angle_beta   90.00
_cell.angle_gamma   90.00
#
_symmetry.space_group_name_H-M   'P 1'
#
loop_
_entity.id
_entity.type
_entity.pdbx_description
1 polymer ?
#
loop_
_entity_poly.entity_id
_entity_poly.type
_entity_poly.pdbx_seq_one_letter_code
_entity_poly.pdbx_strand_id
1 'polypeptide(L)' 'IYLEGIGGRILGYTHTLTYEINGHTFIGRIAFSRELLISFNLPGRHGFFENFAVVFDESRQEIRLLTE' A
#
# COMPACT_ATOMS: atom_id res chain seq x y z
N ILE A 1 6.40 -13.49 6.73
CA ILE A 1 5.57 -14.13 5.68
C ILE A 1 6.36 -14.16 4.38
N TYR A 2 6.09 -15.10 3.48
CA TYR A 2 6.62 -15.03 2.11
C TYR A 2 5.59 -14.31 1.22
N LEU A 3 6.04 -13.28 0.52
CA LEU A 3 5.28 -12.54 -0.48
C LEU A 3 5.73 -13.00 -1.87
N GLU A 4 4.83 -13.06 -2.85
CA GLU A 4 5.12 -13.56 -4.19
C GLU A 4 4.72 -12.53 -5.25
N GLY A 5 5.52 -12.46 -6.31
CA GLY A 5 5.24 -11.68 -7.50
C GLY A 5 5.94 -12.27 -8.72
N ILE A 6 5.95 -11.54 -9.84
CA ILE A 6 6.51 -12.02 -11.11
C ILE A 6 7.99 -12.43 -10.98
N GLY A 7 8.76 -11.73 -10.13
CA GLY A 7 10.18 -12.02 -9.89
C GLY A 7 10.46 -13.14 -8.88
N GLY A 8 9.43 -13.85 -8.41
CA GLY A 8 9.55 -14.89 -7.38
C GLY A 8 9.06 -14.43 -6.01
N ARG A 9 9.63 -15.05 -4.95
CA ARG A 9 9.22 -14.82 -3.56
C ARG A 9 10.23 -14.00 -2.78
N ILE A 10 9.74 -13.17 -1.87
CA ILE A 10 10.55 -12.41 -0.91
C ILE A 10 10.10 -12.66 0.53
N LEU A 11 11.02 -12.57 1.49
CA LEU A 11 10.70 -12.61 2.92
C LEU A 11 10.20 -11.23 3.39
N GLY A 12 8.96 -11.17 3.86
CA GLY A 12 8.34 -9.97 4.46
C GLY A 12 8.13 -10.08 5.97
N TYR A 13 8.39 -9.01 6.69
CA TYR A 13 8.17 -8.85 8.13
C TYR A 13 6.94 -7.98 8.36
N THR A 14 5.89 -8.56 8.93
CA THR A 14 4.60 -7.88 9.08
C THR A 14 4.47 -7.13 10.40
N HIS A 15 3.98 -5.90 10.35
CA HIS A 15 3.68 -5.07 11.51
C HIS A 15 2.29 -4.45 11.37
N THR A 16 1.60 -4.26 12.49
CA THR A 16 0.38 -3.46 12.55
C THR A 16 0.76 -2.07 13.03
N LEU A 17 0.47 -1.04 12.24
CA LEU A 17 0.82 0.35 12.51
C LEU A 17 -0.40 1.25 12.31
N THR A 18 -0.33 2.47 12.83
CA THR A 18 -1.24 3.56 12.47
C THR A 18 -0.68 4.30 11.26
N TYR A 19 -1.49 4.46 10.23
CA TYR A 19 -1.18 5.22 9.01
C TYR A 19 -1.91 6.55 9.07
N GLU A 20 -1.28 7.59 8.52
CA GLU A 20 -1.94 8.84 8.16
C GLU A 20 -1.70 9.08 6.67
N ILE A 21 -2.78 9.13 5.90
CA ILE A 21 -2.73 9.33 4.44
C ILE A 21 -3.82 10.33 4.07
N ASN A 22 -3.44 11.43 3.42
CA ASN A 22 -4.37 12.50 3.02
C ASN A 22 -5.26 13.00 4.19
N GLY A 23 -4.68 13.12 5.39
CA GLY A 23 -5.40 13.53 6.60
C GLY A 23 -6.35 12.47 7.19
N HIS A 24 -6.43 11.27 6.61
CA HIS A 24 -7.21 10.16 7.14
C HIS A 24 -6.31 9.18 7.90
N THR A 25 -6.68 8.88 9.14
CA THR A 25 -5.91 8.03 10.05
C THR A 25 -6.60 6.69 10.24
N PHE A 26 -5.87 5.59 10.06
CA PHE A 26 -6.40 4.23 10.21
C PHE A 26 -5.33 3.25 10.69
N ILE A 27 -5.75 2.13 11.27
CA ILE A 27 -4.86 1.03 11.66
C ILE A 27 -4.81 0.01 10.51
N GLY A 28 -3.61 -0.42 10.14
CA GLY A 28 -3.42 -1.37 9.05
C GLY A 28 -2.16 -2.21 9.18
N ARG A 29 -2.03 -3.22 8.32
CA ARG A 29 -0.87 -4.11 8.29
C ARG A 29 0.06 -3.73 7.15
N ILE A 30 1.35 -3.59 7.43
CA ILE A 30 2.43 -3.38 6.45
C ILE A 30 3.43 -4.53 6.55
N ALA A 31 4.06 -4.86 5.43
CA ALA A 31 5.21 -5.77 5.40
C ALA A 31 6.46 -5.00 4.97
N PHE A 32 7.54 -5.13 5.73
CA PHE A 32 8.87 -4.66 5.34
C PHE A 32 9.68 -5.82 4.78
N SER A 33 10.53 -5.58 3.78
CA SER A 33 11.45 -6.58 3.27
C SER A 33 12.76 -5.93 2.85
N ARG A 34 13.88 -6.56 3.20
CA ARG A 34 15.21 -6.19 2.68
C ARG A 34 15.43 -6.67 1.25
N GLU A 35 14.55 -7.55 0.76
CA GLU A 35 14.61 -8.16 -0.56
C GLU A 35 13.75 -7.39 -1.59
N LEU A 36 13.00 -6.37 -1.15
CA LEU A 36 12.28 -5.48 -2.05
C LEU A 36 13.26 -4.47 -2.64
N LEU A 37 13.75 -4.76 -3.85
CA LEU A 37 14.79 -3.96 -4.53
C LEU A 37 14.25 -2.75 -5.32
N ILE A 38 12.94 -2.58 -5.38
CA ILE A 38 12.32 -1.41 -6.02
C ILE A 38 12.38 -0.19 -5.11
N SER A 39 12.44 1.01 -5.70
CA SER A 39 12.57 2.28 -4.98
C SER A 39 11.25 2.90 -4.54
N PHE A 40 10.17 2.12 -4.47
CA PHE A 40 8.84 2.60 -4.11
C PHE A 40 8.09 1.59 -3.24
N ASN A 41 7.17 2.10 -2.42
CA ASN A 41 6.30 1.30 -1.59
C ASN A 41 5.10 0.80 -2.38
N LEU A 42 4.60 -0.38 -2.02
CA LEU A 42 3.44 -1.00 -2.66
C LEU A 42 2.23 -0.93 -1.72
N PRO A 43 1.19 -0.13 -2.04
CA PRO A 43 -0.08 -0.23 -1.33
C PRO A 43 -0.72 -1.58 -1.62
N GLY A 44 -1.17 -2.26 -0.57
CA GLY A 44 -1.85 -3.55 -0.64
C GLY A 44 -3.37 -3.40 -0.55
N ARG A 45 -4.11 -4.41 -1.06
CA ARG A 45 -5.57 -4.45 -0.98
C ARG A 45 -6.06 -4.33 0.47
N HIS A 46 -5.47 -5.12 1.35
CA HIS A 46 -5.71 -5.03 2.78
C HIS A 46 -5.05 -3.78 3.36
N GLY A 47 -5.81 -3.04 4.19
CA GLY A 47 -5.35 -1.78 4.76
C GLY A 47 -5.58 -0.60 3.81
N PHE A 48 -4.82 -0.45 2.73
CA PHE A 48 -4.91 0.77 1.91
C PHE A 48 -6.20 0.84 1.07
N PHE A 49 -6.42 -0.12 0.16
CA PHE A 49 -7.59 -0.07 -0.74
C PHE A 49 -8.93 -0.42 -0.07
N GLU A 50 -8.90 -0.92 1.17
CA GLU A 50 -10.10 -1.05 2.01
C GLU A 50 -10.55 0.30 2.61
N ASN A 51 -9.63 1.27 2.77
CA ASN A 51 -9.91 2.58 3.35
C ASN A 51 -10.05 3.68 2.28
N PHE A 52 -9.52 3.47 1.08
CA PHE A 52 -9.57 4.46 0.00
C PHE A 52 -10.05 3.86 -1.31
N ALA A 53 -11.09 4.45 -1.90
CA ALA A 53 -11.37 4.28 -3.31
C ALA A 53 -10.39 5.17 -4.11
N VAL A 54 -9.50 4.52 -4.87
CA VAL A 54 -8.48 5.20 -5.67
C VAL A 54 -9.01 5.46 -7.08
N VAL A 55 -9.04 6.72 -7.47
CA VAL A 55 -9.45 7.16 -8.81
C VAL A 55 -8.27 7.77 -9.52
N PHE A 56 -7.97 7.25 -10.71
CA PHE A 56 -6.99 7.82 -11.63
C PHE A 56 -7.71 8.76 -12.59
N ASP A 57 -7.47 10.06 -12.46
CA ASP A 57 -7.99 11.07 -13.38
C ASP A 57 -6.88 11.44 -14.37
N GLU A 58 -6.77 10.63 -15.42
CA GLU A 58 -5.75 10.78 -16.46
C GLU A 58 -5.86 12.12 -17.21
N SER A 59 -7.08 12.66 -17.35
CA SER A 59 -7.30 13.95 -18.01
C SER A 59 -6.65 15.12 -17.27
N ARG A 60 -6.57 15.00 -15.93
CA ARG A 60 -5.95 15.98 -15.04
C ARG A 60 -4.56 15.55 -14.57
N GLN A 61 -4.13 14.33 -14.90
CA GLN A 61 -2.92 13.69 -14.37
C GLN A 61 -2.87 13.67 -12.84
N GLU A 62 -4.02 13.42 -12.21
CA GLU A 62 -4.18 13.43 -10.75
C GLU A 62 -4.64 12.05 -10.24
N ILE A 63 -4.21 11.69 -9.03
CA ILE A 63 -4.77 10.56 -8.28
C ILE A 63 -5.65 11.13 -7.17
N ARG A 64 -6.90 10.68 -7.08
CA ARG A 64 -7.82 11.07 -6.02
C ARG A 64 -8.07 9.88 -5.11
N LEU A 65 -7.96 10.12 -3.80
CA LEU A 65 -8.28 9.17 -2.75
C LEU A 65 -9.61 9.60 -2.15
N LEU A 66 -10.66 8.81 -2.39
CA LEU A 66 -11.97 9.03 -1.81
C LEU A 66 -12.12 8.14 -0.57
N THR A 67 -12.53 8.74 0.53
CA THR A 67 -12.93 8.05 1.76
C THR A 67 -14.45 8.10 1.86
N GLU A 68 -15.09 7.06 2.40
CA GLU A 68 -16.50 7.13 2.79
C GLU A 68 -16.73 8.09 3.96
#